data_AF-A0AAU9U5R1-F1
#
_entry.id   AF-A0AAU9U5R1-F1
#
_cell.length_a   1.000
_cell.length_b   1.000
_cell.length_c   1.000
_cell.angle_alpha   90.00
_cell.angle_beta   90.00
_cell.angle_gamma   90.00
#
_symmetry.space_group_name_H-M   'P 1'
#
loop_
_entity.id
_entity.type
_entity.pdbx_description
1 polymer ?
#
loop_
_entity_poly.entity_id
_entity_poly.type
_entity_poly.pdbx_seq_one_letter_code
_entity_poly.pdbx_strand_id
1 'polypeptide(L)'
;MPPTYSPQEYAKMDLIYGECRCNFAVNEGRPRFDVEDEVLQAVADEPSTSVRAIEASTGVPKSTAHRILQAEKFHPYHVQRVQGLLPRDYLTRLAFCRRMLRMYREDPQFFNKILWTTLKKRTDT
;
A
#
# COMPACT_ATOMS: atom_id res chain seq x y z
N MET A 1 21.79 -1.91 -14.49
CA MET A 1 21.55 -0.56 -13.93
C MET A 1 20.58 0.12 -14.89
N PRO A 2 19.37 0.54 -14.48
CA PRO A 2 18.50 1.26 -15.40
C PRO A 2 19.11 2.64 -15.70
N PRO A 3 18.97 3.16 -16.92
CA PRO A 3 19.56 4.44 -17.34
C PRO A 3 18.91 5.61 -16.61
N THR A 4 19.71 6.62 -16.25
CA THR A 4 19.24 7.86 -15.64
C THR A 4 18.83 8.84 -16.75
N TYR A 5 17.54 9.00 -16.97
CA TYR A 5 16.99 9.96 -17.92
C TYR A 5 17.06 11.38 -17.36
N SER A 6 17.40 12.33 -18.22
CA SER A 6 17.41 13.77 -17.92
C SER A 6 15.98 14.32 -17.74
N PRO A 7 15.78 15.43 -17.02
CA PRO A 7 14.45 16.02 -16.82
C PRO A 7 13.71 16.37 -18.13
N GLN A 8 14.47 16.63 -19.20
CA GLN A 8 13.92 16.90 -20.54
C GLN A 8 13.45 15.62 -21.24
N GLU A 9 14.08 14.48 -20.97
CA GLU A 9 13.62 13.17 -21.44
C GLU A 9 12.37 12.69 -20.69
N TYR A 10 12.24 13.04 -19.39
CA TYR A 10 10.99 12.83 -18.64
C TYR A 10 9.82 13.63 -19.23
N ALA A 11 10.02 14.93 -19.49
CA ALA A 11 8.99 15.76 -20.13
C ALA A 11 8.63 15.27 -21.55
N LYS A 12 9.56 14.62 -22.25
CA LYS A 12 9.31 13.99 -23.55
C LYS A 12 8.61 12.64 -23.43
N MET A 13 8.85 11.87 -22.37
CA MET A 13 8.08 10.68 -22.02
C MET A 13 6.63 11.04 -21.68
N ASP A 14 6.38 12.16 -21.00
CA ASP A 14 5.03 12.68 -20.73
C ASP A 14 4.29 13.07 -22.03
N LEU A 15 5.01 13.40 -23.11
CA LEU A 15 4.45 13.66 -24.44
C LEU A 15 4.30 12.39 -25.30
N ILE A 16 5.00 11.31 -24.97
CA ILE A 16 4.86 9.99 -25.63
C ILE A 16 3.74 9.17 -24.97
N TYR A 17 3.55 9.34 -23.66
CA TYR A 17 2.44 8.79 -22.87
C TYR A 17 1.31 9.81 -22.62
N GLY A 18 1.38 10.96 -23.29
CA GLY A 18 0.38 12.01 -23.25
C GLY A 18 -0.68 11.83 -24.34
N GLU A 19 -1.93 11.90 -23.91
CA GLU A 19 -3.19 11.76 -24.66
C GLU A 19 -3.49 10.35 -25.17
N CYS A 20 -3.99 9.52 -24.25
CA CYS A 20 -4.77 8.35 -24.62
C CYS A 20 -6.07 8.81 -25.32
N ARG A 21 -5.98 9.07 -26.63
CA ARG A 21 -7.15 9.10 -27.52
C ARG A 21 -7.64 7.67 -27.68
N CYS A 22 -8.33 7.14 -26.67
CA CYS A 22 -8.99 5.85 -26.79
C CYS A 22 -10.15 5.98 -27.78
N ASN A 23 -10.11 5.13 -28.80
CA ASN A 23 -10.97 5.15 -29.95
C ASN A 23 -12.47 5.20 -29.60
N PHE A 24 -13.11 6.13 -30.30
CA PHE A 24 -14.53 6.32 -30.55
C PHE A 24 -15.28 4.99 -30.78
N ALA A 25 -15.89 4.47 -29.72
CA ALA A 25 -17.10 3.67 -29.82
C ALA A 25 -18.13 4.35 -28.91
N VAL A 26 -18.97 5.18 -29.52
CA VAL A 26 -20.05 5.92 -28.86
C VAL A 26 -21.02 4.92 -28.25
N ASN A 27 -20.84 4.64 -26.97
CA ASN A 27 -21.96 4.41 -26.07
C ASN A 27 -21.94 5.60 -25.13
N GLU A 28 -22.92 6.48 -25.25
CA GLU A 28 -23.09 7.68 -24.41
C GLU A 28 -23.42 7.26 -22.97
N GLY A 29 -22.40 6.77 -22.27
CA GLY A 29 -22.40 6.54 -20.84
C GLY A 29 -21.62 7.64 -20.15
N ARG A 30 -22.11 8.06 -18.97
CA ARG A 30 -21.46 8.99 -18.05
C ARG A 30 -19.95 8.68 -17.89
N PRO A 31 -19.07 9.70 -17.85
CA PRO A 31 -17.64 9.49 -17.61
C PRO A 31 -17.41 8.60 -16.41
N ARG A 32 -16.65 7.50 -16.58
CA ARG A 32 -16.39 6.52 -15.51
C ARG A 32 -15.26 6.95 -14.56
N PHE A 33 -14.36 7.82 -15.04
CA PHE A 33 -13.18 8.26 -14.29
C PHE A 33 -13.54 8.92 -12.96
N ASP A 34 -14.49 9.86 -12.95
CA ASP A 34 -14.89 10.56 -11.71
C ASP A 34 -15.38 9.60 -10.62
N VAL A 35 -16.02 8.50 -11.01
CA VAL A 35 -16.61 7.52 -10.08
C VAL A 35 -15.56 6.56 -9.53
N GLU A 36 -14.56 6.22 -10.35
CA GLU A 36 -13.45 5.36 -9.95
C GLU A 36 -12.57 6.05 -8.91
N ASP A 37 -12.16 7.30 -9.20
CA ASP A 37 -11.33 8.09 -8.30
C ASP A 37 -12.03 8.35 -6.96
N GLU A 38 -13.34 8.63 -6.97
CA GLU A 38 -14.10 8.87 -5.75
C GLU A 38 -14.19 7.63 -4.84
N VAL A 39 -14.37 6.43 -5.43
CA VAL A 39 -14.36 5.16 -4.69
C VAL A 39 -12.98 4.86 -4.13
N LEU A 40 -11.92 5.10 -4.90
CA LEU A 40 -10.55 4.85 -4.45
C LEU A 40 -10.11 5.82 -3.36
N GLN A 41 -10.49 7.09 -3.47
CA GLN A 41 -10.24 8.10 -2.44
C GLN A 41 -10.93 7.72 -1.12
N ALA A 42 -12.18 7.27 -1.17
CA ALA A 42 -12.91 6.84 0.03
C ALA A 42 -12.21 5.69 0.78
N VAL A 43 -11.56 4.77 0.06
CA VAL A 43 -10.78 3.67 0.66
C VAL A 43 -9.39 4.13 1.10
N ALA A 44 -8.78 5.10 0.42
CA ALA A 44 -7.51 5.68 0.83
C ALA A 44 -7.63 6.44 2.15
N ASP A 45 -8.73 7.18 2.34
CA ASP A 45 -8.99 7.96 3.55
C ASP A 45 -9.30 7.05 4.75
N GLU A 46 -10.10 6.00 4.56
CA GLU A 46 -10.43 5.02 5.60
C GLU A 46 -10.39 3.59 5.04
N PRO A 47 -9.25 2.88 5.15
CA PRO A 47 -9.07 1.54 4.59
C PRO A 47 -9.98 0.46 5.18
N SER A 48 -10.58 0.70 6.35
CA SER A 48 -11.53 -0.23 6.98
C SER A 48 -12.98 -0.04 6.50
N THR A 49 -13.21 0.89 5.57
CA THR A 49 -14.53 1.20 5.01
C THR A 49 -15.13 0.01 4.27
N SER A 50 -16.43 -0.22 4.49
CA SER A 50 -17.20 -1.22 3.76
C SER A 50 -17.74 -0.69 2.44
N VAL A 51 -17.96 -1.55 1.47
CA VAL A 51 -18.59 -1.18 0.18
C VAL A 51 -19.97 -0.53 0.35
N ARG A 52 -20.71 -0.87 1.42
CA ARG A 52 -22.00 -0.22 1.75
C ARG A 52 -21.81 1.20 2.27
N ALA A 53 -20.73 1.45 3.01
CA ALA A 53 -20.40 2.77 3.50
C ALA A 53 -19.94 3.67 2.34
N ILE A 54 -19.20 3.13 1.36
CA ILE A 54 -18.85 3.83 0.12
C ILE A 54 -20.13 4.24 -0.63
N GLU A 55 -21.09 3.32 -0.80
CA GLU A 55 -22.37 3.64 -1.44
C GLU A 55 -23.13 4.77 -0.73
N ALA A 56 -23.11 4.78 0.61
CA ALA A 56 -23.73 5.84 1.38
C ALA A 56 -23.00 7.20 1.29
N SER A 57 -21.68 7.21 1.13
CA SER A 57 -20.89 8.45 1.08
C SER A 57 -20.76 9.04 -0.32
N THR A 58 -20.60 8.21 -1.35
CA THR A 58 -20.36 8.63 -2.74
C THR A 58 -21.60 8.51 -3.63
N GLY A 59 -22.65 7.81 -3.16
CA GLY A 59 -23.83 7.50 -3.98
C GLY A 59 -23.57 6.45 -5.07
N VAL A 60 -22.36 5.88 -5.12
CA VAL A 60 -21.97 4.87 -6.10
C VAL A 60 -22.57 3.52 -5.68
N PRO A 61 -23.33 2.84 -6.56
CA PRO A 61 -23.92 1.56 -6.21
C PRO A 61 -22.88 0.55 -5.72
N LYS A 62 -23.21 -0.22 -4.68
CA LYS A 62 -22.26 -1.16 -4.06
C LYS A 62 -21.62 -2.13 -5.07
N SER A 63 -22.37 -2.56 -6.08
CA SER A 63 -21.89 -3.48 -7.12
C SER A 63 -20.82 -2.84 -7.99
N THR A 64 -20.97 -1.54 -8.27
CA THR A 64 -20.01 -0.75 -9.04
C THR A 64 -18.76 -0.51 -8.21
N ALA A 65 -18.90 -0.05 -6.96
CA ALA A 65 -17.79 0.14 -6.04
C ALA A 65 -17.00 -1.17 -5.84
N HIS A 66 -17.69 -2.29 -5.63
CA HIS A 66 -17.04 -3.60 -5.52
C HIS A 66 -16.27 -3.99 -6.78
N ARG A 67 -16.82 -3.74 -7.98
CA ARG A 67 -16.12 -4.02 -9.25
C ARG A 67 -14.86 -3.17 -9.42
N ILE A 68 -14.93 -1.89 -9.05
CA ILE A 68 -13.78 -0.96 -9.09
C ILE A 68 -12.67 -1.47 -8.16
N LEU A 69 -13.02 -1.81 -6.92
CA LEU A 69 -12.05 -2.33 -5.95
C LEU A 69 -11.40 -3.65 -6.41
N GLN A 70 -12.15 -4.53 -7.07
CA GLN A 70 -11.59 -5.76 -7.65
C GLN A 70 -10.65 -5.49 -8.83
N ALA A 71 -10.98 -4.52 -9.69
CA ALA A 71 -10.12 -4.13 -10.82
C ALA A 71 -8.78 -3.55 -10.34
N GLU A 72 -8.83 -2.74 -9.28
CA GLU A 72 -7.67 -2.11 -8.64
C GLU A 72 -6.96 -3.02 -7.61
N LYS A 73 -7.37 -4.29 -7.48
CA LYS A 73 -6.76 -5.30 -6.59
C LYS A 73 -6.80 -4.93 -5.11
N PHE A 74 -7.81 -4.16 -4.68
CA PHE A 74 -8.09 -3.94 -3.27
C PHE A 74 -8.79 -5.16 -2.67
N HIS A 75 -8.07 -5.86 -1.80
CA HIS A 75 -8.59 -7.03 -1.09
C HIS A 75 -8.96 -6.67 0.35
N PRO A 76 -10.14 -7.09 0.84
CA PRO A 76 -10.49 -6.91 2.26
C PRO A 76 -9.47 -7.60 3.16
N TYR A 77 -8.99 -6.88 4.17
CA TYR A 77 -8.09 -7.42 5.19
C TYR A 77 -8.54 -6.97 6.58
N HIS A 78 -8.22 -7.77 7.59
CA HIS A 78 -8.53 -7.46 8.98
C HIS A 78 -7.27 -6.91 9.66
N VAL A 79 -7.32 -5.66 10.14
CA VAL A 79 -6.21 -5.05 10.88
C VAL A 79 -6.13 -5.70 12.25
N GLN A 80 -5.19 -6.63 12.43
CA GLN A 80 -4.92 -7.25 13.72
C GLN A 80 -3.78 -6.51 14.45
N ARG A 81 -4.10 -5.90 15.60
CA ARG A 81 -3.08 -5.33 16.49
C ARG A 81 -2.43 -6.46 17.30
N VAL A 82 -1.31 -6.98 16.81
CA VAL A 82 -0.58 -8.12 17.41
C VAL A 82 0.38 -7.73 18.54
N GLN A 83 0.72 -6.45 18.69
CA GLN A 83 1.62 -5.94 19.73
C GLN A 83 1.07 -4.62 20.30
N GLY A 84 0.98 -4.52 21.63
CA GLY A 84 0.60 -3.29 22.32
C GLY A 84 1.74 -2.30 22.41
N LEU A 85 2.18 -1.76 21.28
CA LEU A 85 3.32 -0.83 21.22
C LEU A 85 2.96 0.52 21.81
N LEU A 86 3.83 1.02 22.69
CA LEU A 86 3.72 2.34 23.27
C LEU A 86 4.59 3.33 22.49
N PRO A 87 4.24 4.64 22.48
CA PRO A 87 5.01 5.67 21.77
C PRO A 87 6.52 5.67 22.05
N ARG A 88 6.93 5.29 23.27
CA ARG A 88 8.34 5.17 23.66
C ARG A 88 9.07 4.01 22.97
N ASP A 89 8.37 2.93 22.62
CA ASP A 89 8.98 1.71 22.08
C ASP A 89 9.48 1.94 20.64
N TYR A 90 8.86 2.87 19.90
CA TYR A 90 9.24 3.16 18.52
C TYR A 90 10.68 3.65 18.40
N LEU A 91 11.11 4.56 19.28
CA LEU A 91 12.49 5.08 19.26
C LEU A 91 13.50 3.98 19.59
N THR A 92 13.22 3.19 20.62
CA THR A 92 14.10 2.08 21.03
C THR A 92 14.22 1.02 19.93
N ARG A 93 13.10 0.66 19.29
CA ARG A 93 13.09 -0.29 18.17
C ARG A 93 13.85 0.25 16.96
N LEU A 94 13.65 1.52 16.61
CA LEU A 94 14.35 2.15 15.49
C LEU A 94 15.86 2.21 15.73
N ALA A 95 16.27 2.58 16.95
CA ALA A 95 17.69 2.59 17.33
C ALA A 95 18.30 1.19 17.25
N PHE A 96 17.60 0.17 17.74
CA PHE A 96 18.00 -1.23 17.62
C PHE A 96 18.17 -1.65 16.16
N CYS A 97 17.15 -1.43 15.31
CA CYS A 97 17.20 -1.80 13.89
C CYS A 97 18.35 -1.10 13.16
N ARG A 98 18.57 0.20 13.40
CA ARG A 98 19.70 0.95 12.82
C ARG A 98 21.05 0.38 13.26
N ARG A 99 21.18 -0.02 14.53
CA ARG A 99 22.39 -0.65 15.05
C ARG A 99 22.63 -2.01 14.39
N MET A 100 21.61 -2.86 14.29
CA MET A 100 21.69 -4.16 13.64
C MET A 100 22.07 -4.04 12.16
N LEU A 101 21.47 -3.08 11.44
CA LEU A 101 21.78 -2.82 10.04
C LEU A 101 23.23 -2.37 9.83
N ARG A 102 23.76 -1.53 10.72
CA ARG A 102 25.17 -1.11 10.68
C ARG A 102 26.11 -2.30 10.90
N MET A 103 25.86 -3.12 11.92
CA MET A 103 26.68 -4.31 12.19
C MET A 103 26.66 -5.30 11.00
N TYR A 104 25.52 -5.44 10.32
CA TYR A 104 25.42 -6.23 9.10
C TYR A 104 26.22 -5.64 7.92
N ARG A 105 26.24 -4.31 7.77
CA ARG A 105 27.02 -3.64 6.71
C ARG A 105 28.52 -3.77 6.93
N GLU A 106 28.96 -3.74 8.18
CA GLU A 106 30.36 -3.93 8.56
C GLU A 106 30.78 -5.41 8.42
N ASP A 107 29.90 -6.34 8.78
CA ASP A 107 30.12 -7.78 8.65
C ASP A 107 28.84 -8.47 8.17
N PRO A 108 28.75 -8.87 6.88
CA PRO A 108 27.60 -9.59 6.36
C PRO A 108 27.31 -10.92 7.06
N GLN A 109 28.30 -11.51 7.75
CA GLN A 109 28.15 -12.76 8.52
C GLN A 109 27.80 -12.53 9.99
N PHE A 110 27.60 -11.26 10.41
CA PHE A 110 27.35 -10.91 11.80
C PHE A 110 26.21 -11.71 12.45
N PHE A 111 25.07 -11.87 11.74
CA PHE A 111 23.92 -12.60 12.28
C PHE A 111 24.20 -14.09 12.54
N ASN A 112 25.15 -14.68 11.82
CA ASN A 112 25.55 -16.08 12.00
C ASN A 112 26.38 -16.28 13.27
N LYS A 113 26.91 -15.19 13.84
CA LYS A 113 27.69 -15.19 15.09
C LYS A 113 26.80 -15.01 16.33
N ILE A 114 25.51 -14.73 16.15
CA ILE A 114 24.57 -14.55 17.27
C ILE A 114 23.92 -15.88 17.62
N LEU A 115 24.08 -16.31 18.88
CA LEU A 115 23.29 -17.40 19.44
C LEU A 115 21.95 -16.86 19.96
N TRP A 116 20.86 -17.15 19.25
CA TRP A 116 19.52 -16.77 19.65
C TRP A 116 18.95 -17.78 20.65
N THR A 117 18.55 -17.31 21.82
CA THR A 117 17.82 -18.14 22.81
C THR A 117 16.43 -17.58 22.99
N THR A 118 15.43 -18.47 23.07
CA THR A 118 14.07 -18.11 23.44
C THR A 118 13.63 -19.02 24.58
N LEU A 119 13.20 -18.42 25.69
CA LEU A 119 12.57 -19.17 26.76
C LEU A 119 11.06 -19.18 26.49
N LYS A 120 10.55 -20.30 25.99
CA LYS A 120 9.10 -20.54 25.97
C LYS A 120 8.70 -21.04 27.36
N LYS A 121 7.80 -20.33 28.02
CA LYS A 121 7.20 -20.84 29.27
C LYS A 121 6.48 -22.13 28.95
N ARG A 122 6.80 -23.22 29.68
CA ARG A 122 6.02 -24.45 29.63
C ARG A 122 4.63 -24.12 30.17
N THR A 123 3.62 -24.24 29.34
CA THR A 123 2.23 -24.22 29.77
C THR A 123 1.90 -25.62 30.24
N ASP A 124 1.94 -25.85 31.55
CA ASP A 124 1.42 -27.10 32.11
C ASP A 124 -0.09 -27.10 31.85
N THR A 125 -0.56 -28.13 31.13
CA THR A 125 -1.97 -28.38 30.83
C THR A 125 -2.42 -29.56 31.67
#